data_AF-A0A7C3G3E8-F1
#
_entry.id   AF-A0A7C3G3E8-F1
#
_cell.length_a   1.000
_cell.length_b   1.000
_cell.length_c   1.000
_cell.angle_alpha   90.00
_cell.angle_beta   90.00
_cell.angle_gamma   90.00
#
_symmetry.space_group_name_H-M   'P 1'
#
loop_
_entity.id
_entity.type
_entity.pdbx_description
1 polymer ?
#
loop_
_entity_poly.entity_id
_entity_poly.type
_entity_poly.pdbx_seq_one_letter_code
_entity_poly.pdbx_strand_id
1 'polypeptide(L)'
;MINGKLADKEKTDSIDELKPQELAEQGHVELFGREFRIVQNGLDPEEVADYIRNASSSTDAIFKQLEQFSAIQAVAKTMDESVARVKRLAENARAQAEAETRQEKAQIMEDAKLHAAETVERVTNICRTSLDTIHSAVLEDIRDAFERTRETAARIITEMEENAQAEVVARLGQSSTDIKQPEEGVSVPEAGDSEDITAGEKEETQVQMDSSPDLSGLYESWEKLRESEKLLEATIRDNSASTEGEEPADTTAVSQSETENDLQVEDGSYPQGEAAQELANQADDTKGDEEQELSAVTAGPEGDKEKHTHARAADGKPDEKGSALYSGDVTLVLPEGVPTSWSLHLRQRILETPGVQILWESYSCEDGNNLKLSLSEPLALPDMLREMPDVVRVTDQSSTGAHKRKGLTWLSGKHQQQQTLVIELGI
;
A
#
# COMPACT_ATOMS: atom_id res chain seq x y z
N MET A 1 -7.54 -35.32 42.45
CA MET A 1 -7.14 -36.40 43.37
C MET A 1 -6.11 -35.86 44.36
N ILE A 2 -6.54 -35.43 45.55
CA ILE A 2 -5.65 -35.17 46.69
C ILE A 2 -6.32 -35.82 47.89
N ASN A 3 -5.84 -37.01 48.26
CA ASN A 3 -6.27 -37.77 49.42
C ASN A 3 -5.47 -37.30 50.64
N GLY A 4 -6.03 -36.39 51.43
CA GLY A 4 -5.51 -36.02 52.75
C GLY A 4 -6.17 -36.83 53.85
N LYS A 5 -5.50 -37.88 54.32
CA LYS A 5 -5.81 -38.61 55.58
C LYS A 5 -5.73 -37.64 56.77
N LEU A 6 -6.85 -37.31 57.40
CA LEU A 6 -6.87 -36.90 58.80
C LEU A 6 -7.13 -38.16 59.64
N ALA A 7 -6.20 -38.45 60.55
CA ALA A 7 -6.29 -39.55 61.48
C ALA A 7 -6.84 -39.04 62.81
N ASP A 8 -7.93 -39.66 63.26
CA ASP A 8 -8.51 -39.53 64.59
C ASP A 8 -7.51 -39.97 65.66
N LYS A 9 -7.32 -39.10 66.66
CA LYS A 9 -6.83 -39.46 67.99
C LYS A 9 -7.67 -38.73 69.02
N GLU A 10 -8.89 -39.21 69.23
CA GLU A 10 -9.63 -38.95 70.46
C GLU A 10 -8.93 -39.70 71.61
N LYS A 11 -8.24 -38.95 72.46
CA LYS A 11 -7.77 -39.41 73.75
C LYS A 11 -8.69 -38.79 74.79
N THR A 12 -9.76 -39.51 75.14
CA THR A 12 -10.63 -39.17 76.26
C THR A 12 -9.92 -39.54 77.55
N ASP A 13 -9.05 -38.64 78.02
CA ASP A 13 -8.52 -38.72 79.37
C ASP A 13 -9.71 -38.56 80.33
N SER A 14 -9.92 -39.61 81.13
CA SER A 14 -11.03 -39.75 82.05
C SER A 14 -10.95 -38.65 83.11
N ILE A 15 -12.01 -37.84 83.18
CA ILE A 15 -12.19 -36.85 84.24
C ILE A 15 -12.51 -37.63 85.51
N ASP A 16 -11.48 -37.92 86.29
CA ASP A 16 -11.63 -38.37 87.67
C ASP A 16 -12.41 -37.31 88.45
N GLU A 17 -13.54 -37.74 89.05
CA GLU A 17 -14.34 -36.91 89.97
C GLU A 17 -13.48 -36.53 91.18
N LEU A 18 -12.84 -35.36 91.10
CA LEU A 18 -12.17 -34.72 92.22
C LEU A 18 -13.18 -34.41 93.32
N LYS A 19 -12.90 -34.90 94.52
CA LYS A 19 -13.75 -34.73 95.69
C LYS A 19 -13.86 -33.23 96.03
N PRO A 20 -15.06 -32.70 96.34
CA PRO A 20 -15.29 -31.27 96.54
C PRO A 20 -14.55 -30.63 97.73
N GLN A 21 -13.82 -31.41 98.54
CA GLN A 21 -12.99 -30.89 99.63
C GLN A 21 -11.58 -30.46 99.20
N GLU A 22 -11.01 -30.96 98.10
CA GLU A 22 -9.67 -30.57 97.63
C GLU A 22 -9.68 -29.30 96.75
N LEU A 23 -10.83 -28.93 96.20
CA LEU A 23 -11.01 -27.67 95.45
C LEU A 23 -11.04 -26.42 96.34
N ALA A 24 -11.31 -26.56 97.64
CA ALA A 24 -11.38 -25.42 98.55
C ALA A 24 -9.99 -24.87 98.94
N GLU A 25 -8.92 -25.66 98.81
CA GLU A 25 -7.56 -25.23 99.18
C GLU A 25 -6.86 -24.43 98.06
N GLN A 26 -7.30 -24.55 96.81
CA GLN A 26 -6.70 -23.82 95.68
C GLN A 26 -7.30 -22.42 95.49
N GLY A 27 -8.42 -22.10 96.15
CA GLY A 27 -9.09 -20.79 96.10
C GLY A 27 -9.62 -20.39 94.72
N HIS A 28 -9.40 -21.21 93.70
CA HIS A 28 -9.76 -20.96 92.30
C HIS A 28 -10.20 -22.26 91.60
N VAL A 29 -11.14 -22.16 90.65
CA VAL A 29 -11.57 -23.25 89.75
C VAL A 29 -11.47 -22.75 88.33
N GLU A 30 -10.84 -23.53 87.45
CA GLU A 30 -10.85 -23.25 86.03
C GLU A 30 -12.15 -23.76 85.39
N LEU A 31 -12.91 -22.87 84.76
CA LEU A 31 -14.10 -23.20 83.99
C LEU A 31 -14.00 -22.53 82.62
N PHE A 32 -14.26 -23.28 81.54
CA PHE A 32 -14.20 -22.77 80.16
C PHE A 32 -12.85 -22.10 79.79
N GLY A 33 -11.73 -22.57 80.36
CA GLY A 33 -10.40 -22.02 80.09
C GLY A 33 -10.07 -20.72 80.84
N ARG A 34 -10.84 -20.35 81.87
CA ARG A 34 -10.58 -19.19 82.74
C ARG A 34 -10.69 -19.59 84.21
N GLU A 35 -9.77 -19.09 85.03
CA GLU A 35 -9.80 -19.30 86.49
C GLU A 35 -10.82 -18.36 87.15
N PHE A 36 -11.66 -18.91 88.02
CA PHE A 36 -12.64 -18.20 88.83
C PHE A 36 -12.35 -18.42 90.31
N ARG A 37 -12.40 -17.36 91.11
CA ARG A 37 -12.23 -17.46 92.57
C ARG A 37 -13.43 -18.14 93.23
N ILE A 38 -13.16 -19.04 94.17
CA ILE A 38 -14.18 -19.64 95.05
C ILE A 38 -14.31 -18.80 96.33
N VAL A 39 -15.50 -18.28 96.58
CA VAL A 39 -15.91 -17.61 97.83
C VAL A 39 -16.75 -18.56 98.69
N GLN A 40 -17.01 -18.21 99.96
CA GLN A 40 -17.68 -19.09 100.94
C GLN A 40 -19.01 -19.69 100.48
N ASN A 41 -19.68 -19.10 99.50
CA ASN A 41 -20.98 -19.54 98.98
C ASN A 41 -20.96 -19.93 97.49
N GLY A 42 -19.79 -20.21 96.89
CA GLY A 42 -19.67 -20.62 95.49
C GLY A 42 -18.61 -19.82 94.70
N LEU A 43 -18.78 -19.67 93.39
CA LEU A 43 -17.92 -18.82 92.57
C LEU A 43 -18.17 -17.33 92.88
N ASP A 44 -17.13 -16.50 92.77
CA ASP A 44 -17.27 -15.06 92.93
C ASP A 44 -18.28 -14.50 91.90
N PRO A 45 -19.43 -13.97 92.37
CA PRO A 45 -20.49 -13.51 91.47
C PRO A 45 -20.04 -12.33 90.60
N GLU A 46 -19.06 -11.52 91.02
CA GLU A 46 -18.54 -10.41 90.21
C GLU A 46 -17.70 -10.92 89.04
N GLU A 47 -16.81 -11.89 89.28
CA GLU A 47 -15.98 -12.49 88.20
C GLU A 47 -16.83 -13.27 87.19
N VAL A 48 -17.86 -13.97 87.67
CA VAL A 48 -18.82 -14.68 86.82
C VAL A 48 -19.65 -13.69 86.00
N ALA A 49 -20.13 -12.60 86.61
CA ALA A 49 -20.87 -11.56 85.90
C ALA A 49 -20.01 -10.86 84.83
N ASP A 50 -18.75 -10.56 85.14
CA ASP A 50 -17.82 -9.96 84.18
C ASP A 50 -17.44 -10.95 83.06
N TYR A 51 -17.28 -12.23 83.36
CA TYR A 51 -17.09 -13.25 82.34
C TYR A 51 -18.31 -13.37 81.42
N ILE A 52 -19.53 -13.42 81.97
CA ILE A 52 -20.76 -13.48 81.18
C ILE A 52 -20.91 -12.20 80.34
N ARG A 53 -20.60 -11.02 80.88
CA ARG A 53 -20.64 -9.74 80.15
C ARG A 53 -19.61 -9.67 79.02
N ASN A 54 -18.41 -10.22 79.24
CA ASN A 54 -17.37 -10.31 78.21
C ASN A 54 -17.69 -11.38 77.17
N ALA A 55 -18.25 -12.53 77.58
CA ALA A 55 -18.69 -13.57 76.67
C ALA A 55 -19.88 -13.09 75.81
N SER A 56 -20.84 -12.38 76.41
CA SER A 56 -21.99 -11.83 75.69
C SER A 56 -21.58 -10.73 74.70
N SER A 57 -20.62 -9.88 75.07
CA SER A 57 -20.05 -8.87 74.14
C SER A 57 -19.15 -9.49 73.07
N SER A 58 -18.50 -10.63 73.35
CA SER A 58 -17.77 -11.41 72.35
C SER A 58 -18.70 -12.07 71.33
N THR A 59 -19.89 -12.54 71.72
CA THR A 59 -20.88 -13.06 70.76
C THR A 59 -21.37 -11.98 69.80
N ASP A 60 -21.63 -10.77 70.27
CA ASP A 60 -21.99 -9.64 69.39
C ASP A 60 -20.84 -9.28 68.43
N ALA A 61 -19.59 -9.38 68.87
CA ALA A 61 -18.43 -9.18 68.01
C ALA A 61 -18.31 -10.29 66.94
N ILE A 62 -18.59 -11.55 67.30
CA ILE A 62 -18.59 -12.69 66.37
C ILE A 62 -19.72 -12.56 65.35
N PHE A 63 -20.93 -12.18 65.77
CA PHE A 63 -22.04 -11.95 64.84
C PHE A 63 -21.75 -10.80 63.87
N LYS A 64 -21.14 -9.70 64.34
CA LYS A 64 -20.67 -8.62 63.46
C LYS A 64 -19.58 -9.07 62.49
N GLN A 65 -18.66 -9.92 62.92
CA GLN A 65 -17.67 -10.52 62.02
C GLN A 65 -18.33 -11.41 60.96
N LEU A 66 -19.32 -12.23 61.34
CA LEU A 66 -20.04 -13.08 60.40
C LEU A 66 -20.83 -12.26 59.36
N GLU A 67 -21.43 -11.15 59.78
CA GLU A 67 -22.10 -10.19 58.90
C GLU A 67 -21.11 -9.49 57.95
N GLN A 68 -19.91 -9.17 58.42
CA GLN A 68 -18.82 -8.67 57.55
C GLN A 68 -18.36 -9.72 56.55
N PHE A 69 -18.26 -11.00 56.95
CA PHE A 69 -17.91 -12.09 56.03
C PHE A 69 -18.97 -12.30 54.95
N SER A 70 -20.27 -12.24 55.29
CA SER A 70 -21.34 -12.38 54.31
C SER A 70 -21.36 -11.21 53.31
N ALA A 71 -21.09 -9.98 53.78
CA ALA A 71 -20.93 -8.82 52.92
C ALA A 71 -19.74 -8.96 51.97
N ILE A 72 -18.58 -9.43 52.46
CA ILE A 72 -17.38 -9.69 51.63
C ILE A 72 -17.69 -10.79 50.59
N GLN A 73 -18.42 -11.84 50.98
CA GLN A 73 -18.79 -12.92 50.05
C GLN A 73 -19.73 -12.42 48.95
N ALA A 74 -20.67 -11.53 49.27
CA ALA A 74 -21.53 -10.89 48.28
C ALA A 74 -20.73 -10.02 47.30
N VAL A 75 -19.77 -9.23 47.81
CA VAL A 75 -18.87 -8.43 46.96
C VAL A 75 -18.01 -9.33 46.06
N ALA A 76 -17.44 -10.41 46.59
CA ALA A 76 -16.65 -11.36 45.81
C ALA A 76 -17.48 -11.97 44.65
N LYS A 77 -18.73 -12.36 44.92
CA LYS A 77 -19.64 -12.86 43.87
C LYS A 77 -19.91 -11.80 42.80
N THR A 78 -20.16 -10.55 43.19
CA THR A 78 -20.35 -9.45 42.22
C THR A 78 -19.09 -9.17 41.41
N MET A 79 -17.90 -9.33 42.01
CA MET A 79 -16.63 -9.21 41.31
C MET A 79 -16.47 -10.32 40.27
N ASP A 80 -16.76 -11.58 40.60
CA ASP A 80 -16.70 -12.69 39.64
C ASP A 80 -17.66 -12.48 38.46
N GLU A 81 -18.89 -12.03 38.72
CA GLU A 81 -19.86 -11.68 37.68
C GLU A 81 -19.37 -10.51 36.82
N SER A 82 -18.71 -9.52 37.42
CA SER A 82 -18.13 -8.39 36.69
C SER A 82 -16.95 -8.81 35.80
N VAL A 83 -16.09 -9.71 36.28
CA VAL A 83 -14.96 -10.27 35.51
C VAL A 83 -15.49 -11.08 34.33
N ALA A 84 -16.52 -11.91 34.54
CA ALA A 84 -17.17 -12.65 33.46
C ALA A 84 -17.80 -11.71 32.42
N ARG A 85 -18.41 -10.60 32.86
CA ARG A 85 -18.97 -9.58 31.95
C ARG A 85 -17.88 -8.88 31.14
N VAL A 86 -16.78 -8.48 31.78
CA VAL A 86 -15.64 -7.85 31.10
C VAL A 86 -15.02 -8.80 30.08
N LYS A 87 -14.89 -10.09 30.41
CA LYS A 87 -14.38 -11.10 29.48
C LYS A 87 -15.26 -11.23 28.23
N ARG A 88 -16.58 -11.30 28.40
CA ARG A 88 -17.54 -11.34 27.27
C ARG A 88 -17.48 -10.07 26.42
N LEU A 89 -17.35 -8.89 27.05
CA LEU A 89 -17.19 -7.63 26.30
C LEU A 89 -15.89 -7.61 25.51
N ALA A 90 -14.80 -8.11 26.07
CA ALA A 90 -13.51 -8.21 25.38
C ALA A 90 -13.55 -9.20 24.21
N GLU A 91 -14.22 -10.35 24.37
CA GLU A 91 -14.43 -11.32 23.30
C GLU A 91 -15.30 -10.75 22.18
N ASN A 92 -16.39 -10.05 22.52
CA ASN A 92 -17.25 -9.39 21.53
C ASN A 92 -16.50 -8.28 20.77
N ALA A 93 -15.72 -7.45 21.48
CA ALA A 93 -14.90 -6.42 20.84
C ALA A 93 -13.84 -7.00 19.89
N ARG A 94 -13.23 -8.14 20.24
CA ARG A 94 -12.31 -8.85 19.33
C ARG A 94 -13.02 -9.39 18.10
N ALA A 95 -14.17 -10.04 18.28
CA ALA A 95 -14.96 -10.57 17.17
C ALA A 95 -15.42 -9.46 16.20
N GLN A 96 -15.83 -8.31 16.75
CA GLN A 96 -16.18 -7.14 15.95
C GLN A 96 -14.97 -6.57 15.19
N ALA A 97 -13.83 -6.38 15.87
CA ALA A 97 -12.62 -5.87 15.22
C ALA A 97 -12.12 -6.81 14.10
N GLU A 98 -12.21 -8.13 14.30
CA GLU A 98 -11.89 -9.11 13.25
C GLU A 98 -12.86 -9.05 12.07
N ALA A 99 -14.16 -8.87 12.31
CA ALA A 99 -15.16 -8.72 11.26
C ALA A 99 -14.92 -7.45 10.42
N GLU A 100 -14.67 -6.32 11.08
CA GLU A 100 -14.33 -5.05 10.44
C GLU A 100 -13.03 -5.17 9.62
N THR A 101 -11.99 -5.79 10.19
CA THR A 101 -10.71 -6.02 9.48
C THR A 101 -10.90 -6.90 8.24
N ARG A 102 -11.72 -7.96 8.32
CA ARG A 102 -12.04 -8.81 7.17
C ARG A 102 -12.81 -8.04 6.10
N GLN A 103 -13.74 -7.19 6.49
CA GLN A 103 -14.50 -6.34 5.56
C GLN A 103 -13.60 -5.32 4.86
N GLU A 104 -12.76 -4.59 5.60
CA GLU A 104 -11.81 -3.63 5.03
C GLU A 104 -10.82 -4.32 4.08
N LYS A 105 -10.30 -5.50 4.47
CA LYS A 105 -9.42 -6.28 3.59
C LYS A 105 -10.13 -6.67 2.29
N ALA A 106 -11.37 -7.11 2.36
CA ALA A 106 -12.16 -7.47 1.17
C ALA A 106 -12.37 -6.25 0.26
N GLN A 107 -12.69 -5.09 0.85
CA GLN A 107 -12.87 -3.85 0.11
C GLN A 107 -11.58 -3.38 -0.56
N ILE A 108 -10.45 -3.39 0.14
CA ILE A 108 -9.13 -3.05 -0.43
C ILE A 108 -8.78 -3.99 -1.59
N MET A 109 -9.08 -5.29 -1.48
CA MET A 109 -8.85 -6.24 -2.55
C MET A 109 -9.74 -5.98 -3.77
N GLU A 110 -11.00 -5.60 -3.55
CA GLU A 110 -11.93 -5.23 -4.63
C GLU A 110 -11.48 -3.95 -5.34
N ASP A 111 -11.13 -2.92 -4.59
CA ASP A 111 -10.60 -1.65 -5.12
C ASP A 111 -9.30 -1.87 -5.91
N ALA A 112 -8.41 -2.72 -5.40
CA ALA A 112 -7.17 -3.09 -6.11
C ALA A 112 -7.45 -3.81 -7.43
N LYS A 113 -8.43 -4.73 -7.46
CA LYS A 113 -8.86 -5.40 -8.70
C LYS A 113 -9.44 -4.42 -9.70
N LEU A 114 -10.29 -3.49 -9.25
CA LEU A 114 -10.88 -2.45 -10.09
C LEU A 114 -9.79 -1.55 -10.69
N HIS A 115 -8.87 -1.05 -9.86
CA HIS A 115 -7.76 -0.22 -10.31
C HIS A 115 -6.82 -0.93 -11.29
N ALA A 116 -6.57 -2.23 -11.08
CA ALA A 116 -5.81 -3.06 -12.02
C ALA A 116 -6.53 -3.18 -13.37
N ALA A 117 -7.84 -3.43 -13.38
CA ALA A 117 -8.64 -3.51 -14.59
C ALA A 117 -8.65 -2.17 -15.37
N GLU A 118 -8.86 -1.05 -14.67
CA GLU A 118 -8.80 0.30 -15.28
C GLU A 118 -7.42 0.59 -15.89
N THR A 119 -6.35 0.13 -15.24
CA THR A 119 -4.99 0.32 -15.75
C THR A 119 -4.72 -0.52 -17.00
N VAL A 120 -5.19 -1.77 -17.03
CA VAL A 120 -5.11 -2.62 -18.23
C VAL A 120 -5.91 -2.02 -19.38
N GLU A 121 -7.12 -1.52 -19.13
CA GLU A 121 -7.94 -0.85 -20.14
C GLU A 121 -7.24 0.42 -20.68
N ARG A 122 -6.68 1.25 -19.79
CA ARG A 122 -5.94 2.45 -20.17
C ARG A 122 -4.75 2.14 -21.07
N VAL A 123 -3.93 1.15 -20.70
CA VAL A 123 -2.78 0.73 -21.51
C VAL A 123 -3.23 0.18 -22.85
N THR A 124 -4.29 -0.65 -22.87
CA THR A 124 -4.86 -1.19 -24.11
C THR A 124 -5.32 -0.08 -25.05
N ASN A 125 -5.98 0.95 -24.53
CA ASN A 125 -6.41 2.10 -25.31
C ASN A 125 -5.21 2.90 -25.86
N ILE A 126 -4.17 3.13 -25.07
CA ILE A 126 -2.94 3.80 -25.52
C ILE A 126 -2.28 3.00 -26.67
N CYS A 127 -2.12 1.68 -26.50
CA CYS A 127 -1.55 0.82 -27.54
C CYS A 127 -2.39 0.84 -28.82
N ARG A 128 -3.72 0.80 -28.69
CA ARG A 128 -4.64 0.88 -29.83
C ARG A 128 -4.47 2.20 -30.60
N THR A 129 -4.49 3.33 -29.90
CA THR A 129 -4.31 4.65 -30.53
C THR A 129 -2.93 4.78 -31.18
N SER A 130 -1.88 4.24 -30.55
CA SER A 130 -0.55 4.20 -31.15
C SER A 130 -0.52 3.37 -32.43
N LEU A 131 -1.15 2.19 -32.43
CA LEU A 131 -1.24 1.34 -33.62
C LEU A 131 -2.02 2.00 -34.75
N ASP A 132 -3.14 2.65 -34.45
CA ASP A 132 -3.93 3.39 -35.44
C ASP A 132 -3.14 4.56 -36.04
N THR A 133 -2.31 5.22 -35.24
CA THR A 133 -1.43 6.31 -35.69
C THR A 133 -0.34 5.78 -36.62
N ILE A 134 0.35 4.71 -36.24
CA ILE A 134 1.39 4.06 -37.06
C ILE A 134 0.80 3.53 -38.36
N HIS A 135 -0.34 2.84 -38.30
CA HIS A 135 -1.02 2.31 -39.46
C HIS A 135 -1.40 3.43 -40.44
N SER A 136 -1.93 4.55 -39.93
CA SER A 136 -2.25 5.72 -40.75
C SER A 136 -1.02 6.32 -41.42
N ALA A 137 0.09 6.46 -40.69
CA ALA A 137 1.37 6.95 -41.24
C ALA A 137 1.93 6.02 -42.33
N VAL A 138 1.89 4.70 -42.12
CA VAL A 138 2.34 3.71 -43.11
C VAL A 138 1.47 3.77 -44.38
N LEU A 139 0.15 3.92 -44.25
CA LEU A 139 -0.74 4.07 -45.40
C LEU A 139 -0.48 5.37 -46.18
N GLU A 140 -0.10 6.45 -45.49
CA GLU A 140 0.29 7.70 -46.10
C GLU A 140 1.64 7.56 -46.85
N ASP A 141 2.65 6.96 -46.23
CA ASP A 141 3.94 6.69 -46.87
C ASP A 141 3.80 5.81 -48.13
N ILE A 142 2.96 4.78 -48.07
CA ILE A 142 2.65 3.93 -49.22
C ILE A 142 2.00 4.75 -50.33
N ARG A 143 1.03 5.60 -50.00
CA ARG A 143 0.36 6.48 -50.97
C ARG A 143 1.35 7.43 -51.63
N ASP A 144 2.23 8.04 -50.86
CA ASP A 144 3.26 8.95 -51.35
C ASP A 144 4.26 8.22 -52.26
N ALA A 145 4.67 7.00 -51.91
CA ALA A 145 5.54 6.18 -52.75
C ALA A 145 4.88 5.83 -54.10
N PHE A 146 3.58 5.51 -54.09
CA PHE A 146 2.82 5.28 -55.32
C PHE A 146 2.72 6.53 -56.19
N GLU A 147 2.45 7.70 -55.61
CA GLU A 147 2.36 8.95 -56.37
C GLU A 147 3.72 9.33 -56.99
N ARG A 148 4.82 9.20 -56.24
CA ARG A 148 6.19 9.41 -56.79
C ARG A 148 6.52 8.46 -57.93
N THR A 149 6.11 7.20 -57.81
CA THR A 149 6.31 6.19 -58.86
C THR A 149 5.51 6.56 -60.11
N ARG A 150 4.27 7.02 -59.94
CA ARG A 150 3.40 7.50 -61.02
C ARG A 150 3.98 8.72 -61.71
N GLU A 151 4.45 9.72 -60.97
CA GLU A 151 5.11 10.91 -61.50
C GLU A 151 6.38 10.54 -62.29
N THR A 152 7.18 9.61 -61.76
CA THR A 152 8.39 9.13 -62.45
C THR A 152 8.05 8.43 -63.76
N ALA A 153 7.03 7.57 -63.76
CA ALA A 153 6.55 6.91 -64.98
C ALA A 153 6.03 7.91 -66.01
N ALA A 154 5.25 8.90 -65.58
CA ALA A 154 4.76 9.97 -66.46
C ALA A 154 5.92 10.75 -67.09
N ARG A 155 6.95 11.10 -66.32
CA ARG A 155 8.15 11.78 -66.83
C ARG A 155 8.89 10.94 -67.87
N ILE A 156 9.07 9.64 -67.64
CA ILE A 156 9.73 8.73 -68.59
C ILE A 156 8.94 8.66 -69.90
N ILE A 157 7.60 8.56 -69.84
CA ILE A 157 6.75 8.55 -71.04
C ILE A 157 6.93 9.83 -71.84
N THR A 158 6.87 11.00 -71.19
CA THR A 158 7.08 12.29 -71.86
C THR A 158 8.48 12.38 -72.50
N GLU A 159 9.53 11.95 -71.80
CA GLU A 159 10.89 11.93 -72.34
C GLU A 159 11.02 10.99 -73.55
N MET A 160 10.37 9.82 -73.51
CA MET A 160 10.32 8.90 -74.64
C MET A 160 9.57 9.49 -75.84
N GLU A 161 8.46 10.18 -75.62
CA GLU A 161 7.70 10.87 -76.67
C GLU A 161 8.51 11.99 -77.31
N GLU A 162 9.19 12.83 -76.51
CA GLU A 162 10.06 13.89 -76.99
C GLU A 162 11.24 13.33 -77.80
N ASN A 163 11.89 12.26 -77.32
CA ASN A 163 12.98 11.59 -78.02
C ASN A 163 12.51 10.97 -79.35
N ALA A 164 11.34 10.31 -79.37
CA ALA A 164 10.78 9.74 -80.59
C ALA A 164 10.42 10.82 -81.61
N GLN A 165 9.85 11.95 -81.17
CA GLN A 165 9.58 13.10 -82.05
C GLN A 165 10.88 13.70 -82.62
N ALA A 166 11.91 13.86 -81.77
CA ALA A 166 13.21 14.34 -82.21
C ALA A 166 13.86 13.42 -83.26
N GLU A 167 13.76 12.10 -83.08
CA GLU A 167 14.27 11.11 -84.04
C GLU A 167 13.53 11.19 -85.39
N VAL A 168 12.20 11.29 -85.37
CA VAL A 168 11.39 11.44 -86.59
C VAL A 168 11.77 12.71 -87.36
N VAL A 169 11.93 13.83 -86.66
CA VAL A 169 12.38 15.10 -87.26
C VAL A 169 13.78 14.97 -87.86
N ALA A 170 14.71 14.32 -87.16
CA ALA A 170 16.07 14.10 -87.66
C ALA A 170 16.09 13.23 -88.94
N ARG A 171 15.30 12.15 -88.98
CA ARG A 171 15.19 11.28 -90.17
C ARG A 171 14.56 12.00 -91.36
N LEU A 172 13.51 12.79 -91.13
CA LEU A 172 12.88 13.59 -92.19
C LEU A 172 13.82 14.67 -92.74
N GLY A 173 14.62 15.31 -91.88
CA GLY A 173 15.64 16.28 -92.28
C GLY A 173 16.74 15.69 -93.16
N GLN A 174 17.19 14.45 -92.89
CA GLN A 174 18.21 13.76 -93.69
C GLN A 174 17.68 13.31 -95.06
N SER A 175 16.44 12.80 -95.12
CA SER A 175 15.80 12.36 -96.36
C SER A 175 15.66 13.46 -97.42
N SER A 176 15.53 14.73 -97.01
CA SER A 176 15.35 15.86 -97.93
C SER A 176 16.62 16.26 -98.71
N THR A 177 17.79 15.70 -98.38
CA THR A 177 19.07 16.11 -99.02
C THR A 177 19.54 15.19 -100.16
N ASP A 178 18.88 14.05 -100.39
CA ASP A 178 19.27 13.07 -101.43
C ASP A 178 18.32 12.99 -102.63
N ILE A 179 17.40 13.96 -102.78
CA ILE A 179 16.58 14.09 -103.98
C ILE A 179 17.46 14.72 -105.08
N LYS A 180 18.28 13.90 -105.74
CA LYS A 180 18.74 14.17 -107.10
C LYS A 180 17.50 14.36 -107.98
N GLN A 181 17.50 15.46 -108.73
CA GLN A 181 16.48 15.75 -109.74
C GLN A 181 16.23 14.52 -110.62
N PRO A 182 14.96 14.12 -110.84
CA PRO A 182 14.66 13.09 -111.81
C PRO A 182 14.85 13.65 -113.22
N GLU A 183 15.80 13.08 -113.96
CA GLU A 183 15.76 13.17 -115.41
C GLU A 183 14.53 12.43 -115.93
N GLU A 184 13.90 13.03 -116.93
CA GLU A 184 12.66 12.62 -117.55
C GLU A 184 12.70 11.21 -118.12
N GLY A 185 11.62 10.47 -117.90
CA GLY A 185 11.22 9.34 -118.72
C GLY A 185 11.27 8.01 -117.99
N VAL A 186 10.09 7.45 -117.74
CA VAL A 186 9.71 6.08 -118.15
C VAL A 186 8.33 5.74 -117.58
N SER A 187 7.40 5.58 -118.52
CA SER A 187 6.36 4.56 -118.65
C SER A 187 5.68 3.97 -117.41
N VAL A 188 4.38 4.25 -117.34
CA VAL A 188 3.33 3.55 -116.59
C VAL A 188 3.16 2.10 -117.09
N PRO A 189 3.06 1.10 -116.19
CA PRO A 189 2.12 -0.01 -116.31
C PRO A 189 1.17 0.02 -115.11
N GLU A 190 -0.14 0.23 -115.30
CA GLU A 190 -1.17 -0.76 -115.62
C GLU A 190 -1.28 -1.91 -114.60
N ALA A 191 -2.50 -2.03 -114.09
CA ALA A 191 -2.92 -2.77 -112.91
C ALA A 191 -2.72 -4.29 -113.02
N GLY A 192 -2.37 -4.90 -111.88
CA GLY A 192 -2.34 -6.35 -111.71
C GLY A 192 -2.26 -6.72 -110.23
N ASP A 193 -3.37 -7.26 -109.73
CA ASP A 193 -3.47 -8.33 -108.75
C ASP A 193 -2.86 -8.17 -107.34
N SER A 194 -3.75 -7.84 -106.40
CA SER A 194 -4.21 -8.78 -105.36
C SER A 194 -3.29 -9.97 -105.02
N GLU A 195 -2.32 -9.76 -104.13
CA GLU A 195 -1.76 -10.85 -103.31
C GLU A 195 -1.66 -10.44 -101.84
N ASP A 196 -2.55 -11.09 -101.07
CA ASP A 196 -2.41 -11.60 -99.71
C ASP A 196 -1.05 -11.33 -99.02
N ILE A 197 -0.98 -10.26 -98.23
CA ILE A 197 0.14 -10.03 -97.31
C ILE A 197 -0.28 -10.58 -95.95
N THR A 198 0.24 -11.78 -95.72
CA THR A 198 0.18 -12.54 -94.48
C THR A 198 0.66 -11.71 -93.28
N ALA A 199 0.02 -12.00 -92.15
CA ALA A 199 0.30 -11.51 -90.81
C ALA A 199 1.80 -11.21 -90.57
N GLY A 200 2.15 -9.93 -90.55
CA GLY A 200 3.39 -9.47 -89.94
C GLY A 200 3.31 -9.74 -88.44
N GLU A 201 4.16 -10.65 -87.98
CA GLU A 201 4.49 -10.85 -86.57
C GLU A 201 4.72 -9.48 -85.93
N LYS A 202 3.78 -9.05 -85.09
CA LYS A 202 4.08 -8.08 -84.06
C LYS A 202 5.10 -8.76 -83.16
N GLU A 203 6.37 -8.36 -83.28
CA GLU A 203 7.32 -8.46 -82.17
C GLU A 203 6.74 -7.64 -81.02
N GLU A 204 5.88 -8.32 -80.26
CA GLU A 204 5.45 -7.90 -78.94
C GLU A 204 6.72 -7.96 -78.09
N THR A 205 7.41 -6.83 -78.00
CA THR A 205 8.52 -6.64 -77.07
C THR A 205 7.96 -6.89 -75.67
N GLN A 206 8.02 -8.14 -75.25
CA GLN A 206 7.63 -8.62 -73.94
C GLN A 206 8.64 -8.02 -72.96
N VAL A 207 8.39 -6.80 -72.53
CA VAL A 207 9.09 -6.20 -71.41
C VAL A 207 8.73 -7.07 -70.20
N GLN A 208 9.61 -8.02 -69.87
CA GLN A 208 9.59 -8.75 -68.61
C GLN A 208 9.54 -7.72 -67.48
N MET A 209 8.35 -7.47 -66.94
CA MET A 209 8.18 -6.81 -65.64
C MET A 209 8.56 -7.83 -64.54
N ASP A 210 9.83 -8.20 -64.48
CA ASP A 210 10.38 -9.15 -63.50
C ASP A 210 10.68 -8.49 -62.14
N SER A 211 9.83 -7.57 -61.69
CA SER A 211 10.02 -6.93 -60.38
C SER A 211 8.68 -6.56 -59.76
N SER A 212 7.83 -7.56 -59.52
CA SER A 212 6.84 -7.43 -58.46
C SER A 212 7.61 -7.30 -57.14
N PRO A 213 7.42 -6.22 -56.35
CA PRO A 213 8.04 -6.11 -55.05
C PRO A 213 7.63 -7.32 -54.21
N ASP A 214 8.60 -7.96 -53.60
CA ASP A 214 8.42 -9.16 -52.79
C ASP A 214 7.65 -8.80 -51.50
N LEU A 215 6.33 -8.97 -51.53
CA LEU A 215 5.44 -8.71 -50.40
C LEU A 215 5.44 -9.85 -49.37
N SER A 216 6.19 -10.93 -49.61
CA SER A 216 6.22 -12.10 -48.71
C SER A 216 6.73 -11.74 -47.31
N GLY A 217 7.75 -10.88 -47.21
CA GLY A 217 8.28 -10.43 -45.92
C GLY A 217 7.29 -9.61 -45.09
N LEU A 218 6.37 -8.90 -45.74
CA LEU A 218 5.32 -8.12 -45.06
C LEU A 218 4.23 -9.04 -44.49
N TYR A 219 3.91 -10.13 -45.19
CA TYR A 219 2.97 -11.15 -44.72
C TYR A 219 3.53 -11.93 -43.53
N GLU A 220 4.80 -12.35 -43.59
CA GLU A 220 5.47 -13.02 -42.46
C GLU A 220 5.55 -12.14 -41.20
N SER A 221 5.79 -10.84 -41.38
CA SER A 221 5.80 -9.89 -40.25
C SER A 221 4.42 -9.74 -39.61
N TRP A 222 3.36 -9.75 -40.41
CA TRP A 222 1.98 -9.69 -39.93
C TRP A 222 1.57 -10.95 -39.18
N GLU A 223 2.01 -12.11 -39.65
CA GLU A 223 1.70 -13.40 -39.03
C GLU A 223 2.40 -13.56 -37.67
N LYS A 224 3.66 -13.12 -37.55
CA LYS A 224 4.38 -13.05 -36.27
C LYS A 224 3.70 -12.13 -35.25
N LEU A 225 3.18 -10.98 -35.70
CA LEU A 225 2.45 -10.06 -34.82
C LEU A 225 1.17 -10.73 -34.27
N ARG A 226 0.41 -11.40 -35.14
CA ARG A 226 -0.80 -12.13 -34.75
C ARG A 226 -0.52 -13.30 -33.79
N GLU A 227 0.61 -13.99 -33.96
CA GLU A 227 1.04 -15.02 -33.01
C GLU A 227 1.41 -14.44 -31.64
N SER A 228 2.09 -13.29 -31.61
CA SER A 228 2.45 -12.61 -30.36
C SER A 228 1.23 -12.14 -29.57
N GLU A 229 0.18 -11.67 -30.26
CA GLU A 229 -1.10 -11.27 -29.66
C GLU A 229 -1.79 -12.45 -28.98
N LYS A 230 -1.87 -13.61 -29.65
CA LYS A 230 -2.43 -14.84 -29.06
C LYS A 230 -1.67 -15.30 -27.82
N LEU A 231 -0.34 -15.13 -27.81
CA LEU A 231 0.52 -15.55 -26.71
C LEU A 231 0.35 -14.62 -25.49
N LEU A 232 0.16 -13.32 -25.73
CA LEU A 232 -0.19 -12.36 -24.69
C LEU A 232 -1.57 -12.67 -24.08
N GLU A 233 -2.58 -12.94 -24.90
CA GLU A 233 -3.92 -13.32 -24.43
C GLU A 233 -3.91 -14.61 -23.59
N ALA A 234 -3.11 -15.61 -24.00
CA ALA A 234 -2.94 -16.84 -23.24
C ALA A 234 -2.29 -16.57 -21.88
N THR A 235 -1.26 -15.73 -21.83
CA THR A 235 -0.56 -15.36 -20.59
C THR A 235 -1.47 -14.61 -19.62
N ILE A 236 -2.31 -13.69 -20.13
CA ILE A 236 -3.31 -12.99 -19.31
C ILE A 236 -4.32 -13.99 -18.73
N ARG A 237 -4.80 -14.93 -19.54
CA ARG A 237 -5.75 -15.96 -19.12
C ARG A 237 -5.17 -16.86 -18.02
N ASP A 238 -3.94 -17.32 -18.17
CA ASP A 238 -3.29 -18.19 -17.18
C ASP A 238 -3.03 -17.45 -15.85
N ASN A 239 -2.62 -16.18 -15.90
CA ASN A 239 -2.44 -15.36 -14.70
C ASN A 239 -3.76 -15.07 -13.97
N SER A 240 -4.87 -14.90 -14.70
CA SER A 240 -6.20 -14.74 -14.10
C SER A 240 -6.74 -16.04 -13.49
N ALA A 241 -6.38 -17.20 -14.01
CA ALA A 241 -6.79 -18.49 -13.44
C ALA A 241 -6.00 -18.88 -12.17
N SER A 242 -4.77 -18.39 -12.03
CA SER A 242 -3.91 -18.73 -10.89
C SER A 242 -4.24 -17.98 -9.59
N THR A 243 -5.13 -16.98 -9.62
CA THR A 243 -5.46 -16.15 -8.44
C THR A 243 -6.73 -16.58 -7.69
N GLU A 244 -7.46 -17.59 -8.16
CA GLU A 244 -8.69 -18.08 -7.52
C GLU A 244 -8.49 -19.34 -6.64
N GLY A 245 -7.27 -19.88 -6.53
CA GLY A 245 -7.03 -21.21 -5.94
C GLY A 245 -6.26 -21.29 -4.63
N GLU A 246 -5.54 -20.25 -4.20
CA GLU A 246 -4.80 -20.28 -2.92
C GLU A 246 -5.52 -19.43 -1.87
N GLU A 247 -6.50 -20.04 -1.20
CA GLU A 247 -6.76 -19.67 0.19
C GLU A 247 -5.43 -19.80 0.95
N PRO A 248 -4.93 -18.73 1.60
CA PRO A 248 -3.75 -18.87 2.45
C PRO A 248 -4.10 -19.86 3.54
N ALA A 249 -3.42 -21.02 3.54
CA ALA A 249 -3.50 -21.99 4.61
C ALA A 249 -3.31 -21.23 5.92
N ASP A 250 -4.36 -21.21 6.74
CA ASP A 250 -4.40 -20.59 8.05
C ASP A 250 -3.39 -21.30 8.96
N THR A 251 -2.14 -20.85 8.93
CA THR A 251 -1.09 -21.28 9.86
C THR A 251 -1.26 -20.53 11.16
N THR A 252 -2.40 -20.72 11.82
CA THR A 252 -2.61 -20.33 13.21
C THR A 252 -3.05 -21.55 14.02
N ALA A 253 -2.25 -22.61 13.95
CA ALA A 253 -2.31 -23.71 14.91
C ALA A 253 -1.75 -23.25 16.27
N VAL A 254 -2.51 -22.42 16.98
CA VAL A 254 -2.36 -22.26 18.43
C VAL A 254 -3.13 -23.42 19.06
N SER A 255 -2.38 -24.41 19.57
CA SER A 255 -2.89 -25.49 20.40
C SER A 255 -3.68 -24.94 21.58
N GLN A 256 -5.01 -24.96 21.49
CA GLN A 256 -5.89 -24.90 22.65
C GLN A 256 -6.20 -26.34 23.06
N SER A 257 -5.56 -26.75 24.15
CA SER A 257 -5.85 -27.99 24.85
C SER A 257 -7.31 -28.02 25.30
N GLU A 258 -7.95 -29.14 24.99
CA GLU A 258 -9.29 -29.53 25.39
C GLU A 258 -9.49 -29.39 26.92
N THR A 259 -10.52 -28.65 27.30
CA THR A 259 -11.29 -28.95 28.50
C THR A 259 -12.72 -29.15 28.06
N GLU A 260 -13.07 -30.42 27.82
CA GLU A 260 -14.45 -30.90 27.80
C GLU A 260 -15.15 -30.45 29.08
N ASN A 261 -16.18 -29.62 28.92
CA ASN A 261 -17.24 -29.49 29.91
C ASN A 261 -18.55 -29.71 29.16
N ASP A 262 -19.04 -30.94 29.29
CA ASP A 262 -20.40 -31.34 28.96
C ASP A 262 -21.38 -30.47 29.76
N LEU A 263 -21.97 -29.49 29.09
CA LEU A 263 -23.17 -28.81 29.54
C LEU A 263 -24.17 -28.88 28.39
N GLN A 264 -24.99 -29.92 28.44
CA GLN A 264 -26.24 -30.01 27.69
C GLN A 264 -27.07 -28.76 27.98
N VAL A 265 -27.15 -27.86 27.01
CA VAL A 265 -28.14 -26.78 26.99
C VAL A 265 -29.19 -27.17 25.96
N GLU A 266 -30.40 -27.39 26.46
CA GLU A 266 -31.56 -27.73 25.65
C GLU A 266 -31.88 -26.64 24.61
N ASP A 267 -32.37 -27.10 23.46
CA ASP A 267 -32.93 -26.32 22.36
C ASP A 267 -34.02 -25.36 22.84
N GLY A 268 -33.65 -24.10 23.00
CA GLY A 268 -34.55 -22.97 23.20
C GLY A 268 -34.60 -22.11 21.95
N SER A 269 -35.54 -22.41 21.05
CA SER A 269 -35.95 -21.53 19.94
C SER A 269 -36.32 -20.15 20.46
N TYR A 270 -35.54 -19.12 20.11
CA TYR A 270 -35.89 -17.71 20.30
C TYR A 270 -36.18 -17.07 18.94
N PRO A 271 -37.31 -16.34 18.81
CA PRO A 271 -37.66 -15.66 17.58
C PRO A 271 -36.75 -14.45 17.36
N GLN A 272 -36.24 -14.38 16.14
CA GLN A 272 -35.60 -13.25 15.50
C GLN A 272 -36.56 -12.05 15.51
N GLY A 273 -36.17 -10.94 16.15
CA GLY A 273 -36.99 -9.72 16.22
C GLY A 273 -36.19 -8.48 16.61
N GLU A 274 -35.83 -7.68 15.60
CA GLU A 274 -35.96 -6.20 15.54
C GLU A 274 -35.85 -5.37 16.84
N ALA A 275 -34.86 -5.60 17.71
CA ALA A 275 -34.64 -4.77 18.91
C ALA A 275 -33.25 -4.10 19.01
N ALA A 276 -32.42 -4.20 17.97
CA ALA A 276 -31.03 -3.71 18.03
C ALA A 276 -30.83 -2.26 17.51
N GLN A 277 -31.87 -1.57 17.04
CA GLN A 277 -31.72 -0.28 16.35
C GLN A 277 -32.19 0.97 17.14
N GLU A 278 -32.66 0.81 18.38
CA GLU A 278 -33.24 1.93 19.16
C GLU A 278 -32.36 2.46 20.32
N LEU A 279 -31.19 1.86 20.58
CA LEU A 279 -30.31 2.29 21.68
C LEU A 279 -29.13 3.20 21.27
N ALA A 280 -29.00 3.54 19.99
CA ALA A 280 -27.90 4.40 19.51
C ALA A 280 -28.20 5.91 19.53
N ASN A 281 -29.43 6.34 19.83
CA ASN A 281 -29.86 7.75 19.69
C ASN A 281 -30.02 8.51 21.02
N GLN A 282 -29.41 8.07 22.13
CA GLN A 282 -29.62 8.66 23.45
C GLN A 282 -28.35 8.97 24.25
N ALA A 283 -27.28 9.41 23.57
CA ALA A 283 -26.06 9.88 24.22
C ALA A 283 -25.50 11.12 23.51
N ASP A 284 -26.25 12.22 23.46
CA ASP A 284 -25.72 13.52 23.00
C ASP A 284 -26.42 14.71 23.68
N ASP A 285 -26.47 14.71 25.01
CA ASP A 285 -26.89 15.90 25.77
C ASP A 285 -26.37 15.88 27.22
N THR A 286 -25.07 16.17 27.39
CA THR A 286 -24.54 16.71 28.66
C THR A 286 -23.32 17.60 28.37
N LYS A 287 -23.58 18.79 27.83
CA LYS A 287 -22.62 19.90 27.83
C LYS A 287 -22.80 20.67 29.14
N GLY A 288 -21.95 20.34 30.12
CA GLY A 288 -21.85 21.06 31.39
C GLY A 288 -20.55 21.87 31.40
N ASP A 289 -20.71 23.19 31.44
CA ASP A 289 -19.68 24.19 31.65
C ASP A 289 -19.01 23.99 33.02
N GLU A 290 -17.68 23.84 33.06
CA GLU A 290 -16.88 24.09 34.28
C GLU A 290 -15.39 24.27 33.91
N GLU A 291 -15.04 25.39 33.27
CA GLU A 291 -13.67 25.91 33.29
C GLU A 291 -13.51 26.80 34.52
N GLN A 292 -12.95 26.23 35.59
CA GLN A 292 -12.45 26.99 36.74
C GLN A 292 -10.98 27.37 36.52
N GLU A 293 -10.78 28.68 36.54
CA GLU A 293 -9.49 29.36 36.63
C GLU A 293 -8.64 28.84 37.81
N LEU A 294 -7.41 28.41 37.53
CA LEU A 294 -6.34 28.43 38.53
C LEU A 294 -5.14 29.19 37.97
N SER A 295 -4.94 30.35 38.60
CA SER A 295 -3.90 31.33 38.35
C SER A 295 -2.58 30.95 39.02
N ALA A 296 -1.50 31.25 38.29
CA ALA A 296 -0.19 31.74 38.71
C ALA A 296 0.35 31.40 40.13
N VAL A 297 1.48 30.68 40.18
CA VAL A 297 2.59 30.99 41.10
C VAL A 297 3.92 30.86 40.37
N THR A 298 4.73 31.90 40.53
CA THR A 298 6.06 32.19 39.98
C THR A 298 7.18 31.57 40.84
N ALA A 299 8.31 31.18 40.22
CA ALA A 299 9.68 31.45 40.70
C ALA A 299 10.74 30.80 39.78
N GLY A 300 11.70 31.61 39.30
CA GLY A 300 12.97 31.18 38.69
C GLY A 300 14.00 30.69 39.73
N PRO A 301 15.23 30.31 39.32
CA PRO A 301 16.30 31.28 39.01
C PRO A 301 17.09 30.93 37.73
N GLU A 302 17.54 31.90 36.92
CA GLU A 302 18.86 32.58 36.97
C GLU A 302 20.08 31.66 36.85
N GLY A 303 20.85 31.82 35.76
CA GLY A 303 22.09 31.09 35.48
C GLY A 303 22.82 31.58 34.22
N ASP A 304 23.52 32.70 34.39
CA ASP A 304 24.79 33.13 33.80
C ASP A 304 25.03 33.27 32.28
N LYS A 305 25.43 34.50 31.96
CA LYS A 305 26.02 34.98 30.71
C LYS A 305 27.54 34.98 30.86
N GLU A 306 28.26 34.22 30.03
CA GLU A 306 29.67 34.50 29.76
C GLU A 306 29.87 35.00 28.33
N LYS A 307 30.47 36.20 28.28
CA LYS A 307 30.95 36.88 27.09
C LYS A 307 32.37 36.41 26.82
N HIS A 308 32.68 36.04 25.58
CA HIS A 308 34.01 36.26 25.04
C HIS A 308 33.96 36.68 23.57
N THR A 309 34.35 37.93 23.34
CA THR A 309 34.78 38.47 22.04
C THR A 309 36.31 38.48 22.02
N HIS A 310 36.94 37.97 20.96
CA HIS A 310 37.93 38.72 20.16
C HIS A 310 38.35 37.96 18.89
N ALA A 311 38.45 38.75 17.82
CA ALA A 311 38.69 38.42 16.42
C ALA A 311 40.11 37.94 16.08
N ARG A 312 40.27 37.23 14.95
CA ARG A 312 41.28 37.55 13.91
C ARG A 312 41.01 36.81 12.59
N ALA A 313 41.14 37.56 11.49
CA ALA A 313 40.94 37.14 10.11
C ALA A 313 41.96 36.11 9.60
N ALA A 314 41.49 35.18 8.76
CA ALA A 314 42.27 34.53 7.71
C ALA A 314 41.32 34.11 6.57
N ASP A 315 41.64 34.56 5.36
CA ASP A 315 41.01 34.22 4.09
C ASP A 315 41.04 32.70 3.79
N GLY A 316 39.92 32.17 3.30
CA GLY A 316 39.84 31.01 2.41
C GLY A 316 39.49 29.65 3.03
N LYS A 317 38.23 29.21 2.87
CA LYS A 317 37.81 27.80 2.59
C LYS A 317 36.28 27.67 2.41
N PRO A 318 35.80 26.68 1.65
CA PRO A 318 34.40 26.58 1.21
C PRO A 318 33.47 26.27 2.39
N ASP A 319 32.26 26.80 2.32
CA ASP A 319 31.19 26.61 3.30
C ASP A 319 30.89 25.11 3.53
N GLU A 320 31.46 24.54 4.60
CA GLU A 320 30.97 23.30 5.23
C GLU A 320 29.60 23.60 5.87
N LYS A 321 28.57 23.75 5.03
CA LYS A 321 27.19 23.67 5.50
C LYS A 321 26.93 22.23 5.85
N GLY A 322 26.86 21.94 7.15
CA GLY A 322 26.35 20.67 7.64
C GLY A 322 25.08 20.29 6.90
N SER A 323 25.03 19.06 6.42
CA SER A 323 23.99 18.55 5.56
C SER A 323 22.63 18.67 6.26
N ALA A 324 21.66 19.27 5.57
CA ALA A 324 20.31 19.37 6.09
C ALA A 324 19.76 17.94 6.30
N LEU A 325 19.16 17.70 7.47
CA LEU A 325 18.43 16.46 7.75
C LEU A 325 17.01 16.61 7.24
N TYR A 326 16.54 15.62 6.48
CA TYR A 326 15.19 15.57 5.91
C TYR A 326 14.33 14.60 6.70
N SER A 327 13.05 14.91 6.88
CA SER A 327 12.10 14.07 7.62
C SER A 327 10.70 14.21 7.05
N GLY A 328 9.87 13.15 7.12
CA GLY A 328 8.54 13.12 6.54
C GLY A 328 8.54 12.87 5.03
N ASP A 329 7.59 13.49 4.32
CA ASP A 329 7.39 13.28 2.89
C ASP A 329 8.39 14.08 2.05
N VAL A 330 9.23 13.38 1.28
CA VAL A 330 10.22 13.98 0.37
C VAL A 330 10.00 13.47 -1.05
N THR A 331 9.99 14.37 -2.03
CA THR A 331 9.94 14.00 -3.44
C THR A 331 11.33 14.07 -4.04
N LEU A 332 11.83 12.95 -4.56
CA LEU A 332 13.03 12.90 -5.39
C LEU A 332 12.64 13.02 -6.86
N VAL A 333 13.24 13.98 -7.56
CA VAL A 333 13.07 14.16 -9.00
C VAL A 333 14.33 13.64 -9.69
N LEU A 334 14.17 12.57 -10.47
CA LEU A 334 15.19 12.02 -11.33
C LEU A 334 15.02 12.58 -12.74
N PRO A 335 16.08 13.11 -13.38
CA PRO A 335 15.99 13.70 -14.70
C PRO A 335 15.69 12.65 -15.77
N GLU A 336 15.20 13.09 -16.93
CA GLU A 336 15.07 12.21 -18.09
C GLU A 336 16.44 11.66 -18.51
N GLY A 337 16.47 10.42 -19.01
CA GLY A 337 17.71 9.78 -19.49
C GLY A 337 18.54 9.08 -18.42
N VAL A 338 18.09 9.04 -17.16
CA VAL A 338 18.72 8.21 -16.12
C VAL A 338 18.69 6.73 -16.55
N PRO A 339 19.85 6.03 -16.59
CA PRO A 339 19.90 4.61 -16.91
C PRO A 339 19.06 3.79 -15.94
N THR A 340 18.31 2.82 -16.45
CA THR A 340 17.48 1.92 -15.64
C THR A 340 18.29 1.16 -14.58
N SER A 341 19.55 0.83 -14.87
CA SER A 341 20.46 0.22 -13.90
C SER A 341 20.72 1.13 -12.70
N TRP A 342 20.90 2.43 -12.94
CA TRP A 342 21.14 3.40 -11.89
C TRP A 342 19.88 3.61 -11.02
N SER A 343 18.70 3.71 -11.64
CA SER A 343 17.44 3.86 -10.91
C SER A 343 17.11 2.63 -10.05
N LEU A 344 17.43 1.42 -10.53
CA LEU A 344 17.33 0.19 -9.74
C LEU A 344 18.28 0.21 -8.52
N HIS A 345 19.53 0.65 -8.69
CA HIS A 345 20.46 0.81 -7.57
C HIS A 345 19.97 1.85 -6.55
N LEU A 346 19.39 2.96 -7.01
CA LEU A 346 18.80 3.96 -6.12
C LEU A 346 17.69 3.32 -5.27
N ARG A 347 16.75 2.60 -5.90
CA ARG A 347 15.66 1.93 -5.18
C ARG A 347 16.17 0.92 -4.18
N GLN A 348 17.13 0.08 -4.58
CA GLN A 348 17.72 -0.91 -3.68
C GLN A 348 18.34 -0.21 -2.45
N ARG A 349 19.12 0.84 -2.67
CA ARG A 349 19.76 1.60 -1.58
C ARG A 349 18.74 2.27 -0.66
N ILE A 350 17.65 2.80 -1.22
CA ILE A 350 16.53 3.36 -0.45
C ILE A 350 15.86 2.29 0.41
N LEU A 351 15.58 1.12 -0.15
CA LEU A 351 14.95 0.00 0.57
C LEU A 351 15.85 -0.60 1.66
N GLU A 352 17.17 -0.55 1.47
CA GLU A 352 18.16 -0.98 2.46
C GLU A 352 18.34 0.05 3.59
N THR A 353 17.91 1.30 3.39
CA THR A 353 18.06 2.36 4.39
C THR A 353 16.92 2.31 5.42
N PRO A 354 17.21 2.07 6.71
CA PRO A 354 16.17 2.01 7.74
C PRO A 354 15.37 3.30 7.81
N GLY A 355 14.05 3.18 7.94
CA GLY A 355 13.15 4.33 8.10
C GLY A 355 12.82 5.08 6.82
N VAL A 356 13.17 4.56 5.65
CA VAL A 356 12.77 5.11 4.35
C VAL A 356 11.78 4.18 3.66
N GLN A 357 10.65 4.72 3.20
CA GLN A 357 9.65 3.98 2.43
C GLN A 357 9.34 4.70 1.13
N ILE A 358 9.26 3.95 0.02
CA ILE A 358 8.79 4.47 -1.26
C ILE A 358 7.26 4.45 -1.23
N LEU A 359 6.62 5.62 -1.27
CA LEU A 359 5.16 5.73 -1.27
C LEU A 359 4.59 5.51 -2.67
N TRP A 360 5.17 6.16 -3.67
CA TRP A 360 4.79 5.99 -5.07
C TRP A 360 5.89 6.49 -6.01
N GLU A 361 5.77 6.06 -7.26
CA GLU A 361 6.64 6.43 -8.35
C GLU A 361 5.79 6.86 -9.55
N SER A 362 6.07 8.00 -10.16
CA SER A 362 5.49 8.36 -11.46
C SER A 362 6.55 8.68 -12.48
N TYR A 363 6.26 8.27 -13.71
CA TYR A 363 7.06 8.57 -14.87
C TYR A 363 6.40 9.74 -15.59
N SER A 364 7.11 10.88 -15.66
CA SER A 364 6.76 12.01 -16.51
C SER A 364 7.73 12.07 -17.68
N CYS A 365 7.22 12.27 -18.90
CA CYS A 365 8.08 12.49 -20.06
C CYS A 365 8.80 13.84 -19.99
N GLU A 366 8.28 14.82 -19.25
CA GLU A 366 8.85 16.18 -19.19
C GLU A 366 9.72 16.40 -17.94
N ASP A 367 9.30 15.86 -16.79
CA ASP A 367 9.96 16.09 -15.50
C ASP A 367 10.85 14.91 -15.08
N GLY A 368 10.91 13.86 -15.90
CA GLY A 368 11.57 12.60 -15.58
C GLY A 368 10.79 11.77 -14.55
N ASN A 369 11.52 10.95 -13.79
CA ASN A 369 10.91 10.01 -12.84
C ASN A 369 10.81 10.67 -11.45
N ASN A 370 9.61 10.72 -10.89
CA ASN A 370 9.34 11.28 -9.58
C ASN A 370 9.14 10.16 -8.57
N LEU A 371 9.98 10.12 -7.55
CA LEU A 371 9.94 9.13 -6.48
C LEU A 371 9.54 9.80 -5.17
N LYS A 372 8.33 9.54 -4.67
CA LYS A 372 7.90 10.07 -3.38
C LYS A 372 8.29 9.11 -2.25
N LEU A 373 9.04 9.63 -1.29
CA LEU A 373 9.55 8.93 -0.13
C LEU A 373 8.86 9.41 1.15
N SER A 374 8.69 8.50 2.10
CA SER A 374 8.34 8.81 3.49
C SER A 374 9.52 8.44 4.39
N LEU A 375 10.00 9.42 5.16
CA LEU A 375 11.09 9.28 6.10
C LEU A 375 10.54 9.28 7.53
N SER A 376 10.61 8.12 8.20
CA SER A 376 10.21 8.01 9.61
C SER A 376 11.24 8.61 10.57
N GLU A 377 12.50 8.72 10.14
CA GLU A 377 13.60 9.28 10.91
C GLU A 377 14.34 10.37 10.11
N PRO A 378 14.89 11.42 10.77
CA PRO A 378 15.68 12.44 10.10
C PRO A 378 16.91 11.84 9.42
N LEU A 379 17.01 11.99 8.09
CA LEU A 379 18.08 11.40 7.28
C LEU A 379 18.81 12.47 6.47
N ALA A 380 20.14 12.37 6.38
CA ALA A 380 20.97 13.18 5.50
C ALA A 380 20.86 12.69 4.04
N LEU A 381 19.65 12.78 3.48
CA LEU A 381 19.31 12.23 2.17
C LEU A 381 20.25 12.74 1.04
N PRO A 382 20.66 14.03 0.99
CA PRO A 382 21.61 14.49 -0.01
C PRO A 382 22.99 13.83 0.08
N ASP A 383 23.47 13.48 1.27
CA ASP A 383 24.78 12.82 1.42
C ASP A 383 24.72 11.38 0.95
N MET A 384 23.67 10.66 1.35
CA MET A 384 23.41 9.30 0.86
C MET A 384 23.33 9.25 -0.67
N LEU A 385 22.66 10.24 -1.28
CA LEU A 385 22.56 10.35 -2.74
C LEU A 385 23.92 10.70 -3.37
N ARG A 386 24.71 11.61 -2.79
CA ARG A 386 26.06 11.96 -3.30
C ARG A 386 27.06 10.81 -3.22
N GLU A 387 26.85 9.86 -2.33
CA GLU A 387 27.67 8.64 -2.26
C GLU A 387 27.36 7.64 -3.39
N MET A 388 26.28 7.84 -4.14
CA MET A 388 26.00 7.02 -5.31
C MET A 388 26.91 7.42 -6.49
N PRO A 389 27.34 6.44 -7.31
CA PRO A 389 28.09 6.76 -8.53
C PRO A 389 27.25 7.68 -9.43
N ASP A 390 27.94 8.49 -10.23
CA ASP A 390 27.35 9.37 -11.27
C ASP A 390 26.49 10.54 -10.77
N VAL A 391 26.31 10.71 -9.45
CA VAL A 391 25.64 11.89 -8.88
C VAL A 391 26.60 13.08 -8.86
N VAL A 392 26.33 14.08 -9.69
CA VAL A 392 27.12 15.32 -9.76
C VAL A 392 26.65 16.30 -8.70
N ARG A 393 25.33 16.45 -8.56
CA ARG A 393 24.74 17.43 -7.66
C ARG A 393 23.38 17.00 -7.16
N VAL A 394 23.08 17.36 -5.92
CA VAL A 394 21.75 17.24 -5.32
C VAL A 394 21.35 18.64 -4.89
N THR A 395 20.25 19.15 -5.44
CA THR A 395 19.76 20.51 -5.18
C THR A 395 18.42 20.46 -4.47
N ASP A 396 18.31 21.19 -3.35
CA ASP A 396 17.05 21.34 -2.63
C ASP A 396 16.24 22.49 -3.25
N GLN A 397 15.07 22.15 -3.81
CA GLN A 397 14.15 23.11 -4.41
C GLN A 397 13.10 23.66 -3.43
N SER A 398 13.12 23.24 -2.16
CA SER A 398 12.12 23.63 -1.15
C SER A 398 12.08 25.14 -0.84
N SER A 399 13.03 25.96 -1.31
CA SER A 399 13.15 27.37 -0.91
C SER A 399 13.12 28.44 -2.01
N THR A 400 13.17 28.08 -3.30
CA THR A 400 13.43 29.10 -4.36
C THR A 400 12.21 29.55 -5.16
N GLY A 401 11.02 29.00 -4.88
CA GLY A 401 9.84 29.14 -5.75
C GLY A 401 8.70 30.03 -5.27
N ALA A 402 8.90 30.96 -4.32
CA ALA A 402 7.90 31.99 -4.04
C ALA A 402 7.86 33.04 -5.15
N HIS A 403 7.45 32.66 -6.36
CA HIS A 403 6.98 33.62 -7.35
C HIS A 403 5.82 34.39 -6.71
N LYS A 404 6.06 35.69 -6.42
CA LYS A 404 5.06 36.67 -5.97
C LYS A 404 3.89 36.72 -6.96
N ARG A 405 2.95 35.79 -6.87
CA ARG A 405 1.57 36.02 -7.32
C ARG A 405 0.95 36.93 -6.26
N LYS A 406 1.00 38.24 -6.54
CA LYS A 406 0.38 39.27 -5.72
C LYS A 406 -1.12 38.98 -5.63
N GLY A 407 -1.61 38.73 -4.42
CA GLY A 407 -3.04 38.74 -4.12
C GLY A 407 -3.64 37.35 -3.95
N LEU A 408 -3.24 36.63 -2.90
CA LEU A 408 -4.17 35.81 -2.12
C LEU A 408 -3.50 35.48 -0.78
N THR A 409 -3.95 36.13 0.28
CA THR A 409 -3.62 35.74 1.66
C THR A 409 -4.34 34.43 1.96
N TRP A 410 -3.62 33.31 1.88
CA TRP A 410 -4.13 32.02 2.31
C TRP A 410 -4.06 31.91 3.83
N LEU A 411 -5.17 31.45 4.42
CA LEU A 411 -5.31 31.15 5.84
C LEU A 411 -4.35 30.00 6.20
N SER A 412 -3.63 30.20 7.31
CA SER A 412 -2.62 29.28 7.87
C SER A 412 -3.25 27.97 8.37
N GLY A 413 -3.53 27.04 7.46
CA GLY A 413 -3.56 25.61 7.77
C GLY A 413 -2.12 25.09 7.86
N LYS A 414 -1.85 24.11 8.73
CA LYS A 414 -0.53 23.46 8.86
C LYS A 414 -0.16 22.78 7.53
N HIS A 415 0.37 23.55 6.58
CA HIS A 415 0.92 23.02 5.34
C HIS A 415 2.19 22.26 5.69
N GLN A 416 2.10 20.93 5.67
CA GLN A 416 3.26 20.06 5.60
C GLN A 416 4.04 20.49 4.36
N GLN A 417 5.17 21.17 4.56
CA GLN A 417 6.03 21.60 3.48
C GLN A 417 6.55 20.35 2.76
N GLN A 418 6.11 20.15 1.52
CA GLN A 418 6.68 19.12 0.67
C GLN A 418 8.11 19.53 0.32
N GLN A 419 9.08 18.71 0.71
CA GLN A 419 10.49 18.92 0.40
C GLN A 419 10.77 18.23 -0.94
N THR A 420 11.34 18.96 -1.90
CA THR A 420 11.68 18.43 -3.23
C THR A 420 13.18 18.49 -3.43
N LEU A 421 13.78 17.34 -3.71
CA LEU A 421 15.20 17.22 -4.08
C LEU A 421 15.31 16.86 -5.56
N VAL A 422 16.14 17.61 -6.28
CA VAL A 422 16.47 17.34 -7.69
C VAL A 422 17.88 16.75 -7.76
N ILE A 423 18.00 15.61 -8.44
CA ILE A 423 19.27 14.91 -8.64
C ILE A 423 19.80 15.26 -10.03
N GLU A 424 21.04 15.73 -10.13
CA GLU A 424 21.74 15.93 -11.39
C GLU A 424 22.80 14.84 -11.54
N LEU A 425 22.69 14.05 -12.61
CA LEU A 425 23.64 13.00 -12.96
C LEU A 425 24.62 13.48 -14.04
N GLY A 426 25.86 12.99 -14.00
CA GLY A 426 26.94 13.35 -14.92
C GLY A 426 27.05 12.40 -16.10
N ILE A 427 25.94 12.23 -16.84
CA ILE A 427 25.81 11.26 -17.94
C ILE A 427 25.99 11.91 -19.31
#